data_AF-A0A9P6U8I9-F1
#
_entry.id   AF-A0A9P6U8I9-F1
#
_cell.length_a   1.000
_cell.length_b   1.000
_cell.length_c   1.000
_cell.angle_alpha   90.00
_cell.angle_beta   90.00
_cell.angle_gamma   90.00
#
_symmetry.space_group_name_H-M   'P 1'
#
loop_
_entity.id
_entity.type
_entity.pdbx_description
1 polymer ?
#
loop_
_entity_poly.entity_id
_entity_poly.type
_entity_poly.pdbx_seq_one_letter_code
_entity_poly.pdbx_strand_id
1 'polypeptide(L)'
;MLASGKGLTSTVSSNSTSSSFSTPDKAPPVDLATTSHVGSDSKTVVPIQAAPIQDDQDADTRSAPSSSSSPSSFAGRYITPLLGWIKADIHRPKGFDPELDGPLCTSNKAGASANATHSPPVWVLPRYRGRKPLVETTILRPLARFGCMAVILGGIVAFTVAYSYRDGQPQQMDYGAIQEFDWPPVNPRSYLAPMNASFGDQYDVLLDGHSHTIYSDGIMTPETLIKWHIANGYNALIVTDHNTIEGGLAAEMIAKEKYADKITVIPGMELSCCRFHMNLIGINETIDIAMKKWPTDEQIKETIQRTHQLGGIAIINHIPWSNATEYGYQVPRLPRHPSREQLLEWGIDGFEVANSATLDMASWKFVQDNNLLVMTGNDIHYPDTSAYTWTILNTNGNRTKENIMAQLRARRASFLFDPTGTRNLAYPSENTAYYRAAPPTLLGQYFQMYWVSKTGMYSFSPEGGYCQESELWFRWPLIGWFIAWVLAGFFIYEAARMVIVGCLWGICMRRRKFVRRRRLRQTQVQAQAQAGGGEALPSIQPESDVRLV
;
A
#
# COMPACT_ATOMS: atom_id res chain seq x y z
N MET A 1 -31.88 -24.15 -31.81
CA MET A 1 -32.64 -24.17 -33.08
C MET A 1 -31.70 -23.73 -34.20
N LEU A 2 -31.69 -24.44 -35.34
CA LEU A 2 -31.13 -24.04 -36.66
C LEU A 2 -29.65 -23.53 -36.65
N ALA A 3 -28.61 -24.19 -37.14
CA ALA A 3 -28.43 -25.32 -38.09
C ALA A 3 -28.82 -25.05 -39.56
N SER A 4 -27.83 -24.91 -40.46
CA SER A 4 -27.67 -25.72 -41.70
C SER A 4 -26.54 -25.22 -42.64
N GLY A 5 -26.00 -26.14 -43.49
CA GLY A 5 -25.01 -25.87 -44.56
C GLY A 5 -23.65 -26.58 -44.33
N LYS A 6 -23.49 -27.88 -44.62
CA LYS A 6 -23.21 -28.52 -45.94
C LYS A 6 -22.04 -27.87 -46.71
N GLY A 7 -21.00 -28.57 -47.20
CA GLY A 7 -20.68 -30.02 -47.21
C GLY A 7 -19.95 -30.41 -48.51
N LEU A 8 -19.32 -31.61 -48.54
CA LEU A 8 -18.55 -32.24 -49.64
C LEU A 8 -17.06 -31.78 -49.78
N THR A 9 -16.06 -32.60 -50.17
CA THR A 9 -15.60 -33.99 -49.90
C THR A 9 -14.62 -34.43 -51.01
N SER A 10 -13.42 -34.91 -50.67
CA SER A 10 -12.63 -35.91 -51.44
C SER A 10 -11.43 -36.39 -50.60
N THR A 11 -11.52 -37.55 -49.94
CA THR A 11 -10.83 -38.82 -50.29
C THR A 11 -9.29 -38.80 -50.13
N VAL A 12 -8.70 -39.49 -49.13
CA VAL A 12 -8.32 -40.94 -49.13
C VAL A 12 -7.09 -41.19 -50.05
N SER A 13 -5.99 -41.87 -49.68
CA SER A 13 -5.82 -43.00 -48.75
C SER A 13 -4.50 -43.04 -47.95
N SER A 14 -4.62 -43.59 -46.75
CA SER A 14 -3.69 -44.47 -46.02
C SER A 14 -2.60 -45.22 -46.81
N ASN A 15 -1.45 -45.43 -46.16
CA ASN A 15 -0.99 -46.82 -45.93
C ASN A 15 -0.11 -46.96 -44.66
N SER A 16 -0.26 -48.10 -43.99
CA SER A 16 0.42 -48.47 -42.75
C SER A 16 1.31 -49.69 -42.98
N THR A 17 2.49 -49.73 -42.36
CA THR A 17 3.22 -50.98 -42.13
C THR A 17 3.97 -50.94 -40.79
N SER A 18 3.97 -52.07 -40.10
CA SER A 18 4.58 -52.33 -38.79
C SER A 18 5.58 -53.49 -38.89
N SER A 19 6.28 -53.82 -37.79
CA SER A 19 7.30 -54.89 -37.60
C SER A 19 8.76 -54.49 -37.89
N SER A 20 9.80 -55.01 -37.20
CA SER A 20 9.89 -55.70 -35.89
C SER A 20 11.35 -55.83 -35.42
N PHE A 21 11.56 -55.88 -34.09
CA PHE A 21 12.67 -56.50 -33.31
C PHE A 21 13.98 -56.97 -34.00
N SER A 22 15.13 -56.59 -33.42
CA SER A 22 16.18 -57.54 -32.95
C SER A 22 17.35 -56.85 -32.22
N THR A 23 17.90 -57.54 -31.20
CA THR A 23 19.20 -57.26 -30.54
C THR A 23 20.26 -58.25 -31.04
N PRO A 24 21.57 -57.96 -30.81
CA PRO A 24 22.36 -58.97 -30.07
C PRO A 24 23.48 -58.44 -29.15
N ASP A 25 23.49 -58.95 -27.92
CA ASP A 25 24.60 -59.64 -27.21
C ASP A 25 26.08 -59.16 -27.14
N LYS A 26 26.55 -59.15 -25.88
CA LYS A 26 27.81 -59.72 -25.32
C LYS A 26 29.16 -58.95 -25.34
N ALA A 27 29.67 -58.70 -24.13
CA ALA A 27 31.10 -58.64 -23.78
C ALA A 27 31.71 -60.07 -23.66
N PRO A 28 33.04 -60.27 -23.45
CA PRO A 28 33.58 -60.35 -22.07
C PRO A 28 35.09 -59.85 -21.97
N PRO A 29 35.99 -60.24 -21.03
CA PRO A 29 36.72 -59.25 -20.19
C PRO A 29 38.26 -59.52 -19.98
N VAL A 30 38.84 -58.96 -18.90
CA VAL A 30 40.15 -59.32 -18.24
C VAL A 30 41.38 -58.65 -18.93
N ASP A 31 42.32 -57.99 -18.23
CA ASP A 31 43.24 -58.57 -17.22
C ASP A 31 43.77 -57.63 -16.10
N LEU A 32 44.33 -58.25 -15.05
CA LEU A 32 44.90 -57.62 -13.85
C LEU A 32 46.40 -57.28 -14.01
N ALA A 33 46.86 -56.29 -13.24
CA ALA A 33 48.23 -56.26 -12.71
C ALA A 33 48.22 -55.79 -11.24
N THR A 34 49.08 -56.40 -10.41
CA THR A 34 49.03 -56.37 -8.94
C THR A 34 50.22 -55.63 -8.31
N THR A 35 50.05 -55.15 -7.07
CA THR A 35 51.00 -55.18 -5.90
C THR A 35 50.48 -54.19 -4.82
N SER A 36 49.86 -54.63 -3.71
CA SER A 36 50.44 -55.15 -2.44
C SER A 36 51.20 -54.08 -1.61
N HIS A 37 50.73 -53.63 -0.43
CA HIS A 37 50.63 -54.43 0.81
C HIS A 37 49.93 -53.66 1.98
N VAL A 38 49.29 -54.42 2.89
CA VAL A 38 49.18 -54.27 4.38
C VAL A 38 48.86 -52.88 4.98
N GLY A 39 47.88 -52.67 5.88
CA GLY A 39 46.93 -53.58 6.53
C GLY A 39 46.90 -53.41 8.07
N SER A 40 45.73 -53.07 8.65
CA SER A 40 45.37 -53.36 10.05
C SER A 40 43.92 -52.97 10.36
N ASP A 41 43.13 -53.90 10.88
CA ASP A 41 41.80 -53.62 11.45
C ASP A 41 41.87 -52.82 12.76
N SER A 42 40.91 -51.93 12.99
CA SER A 42 40.26 -51.87 14.30
C SER A 42 38.81 -51.40 14.18
N LYS A 43 37.88 -52.26 14.60
CA LYS A 43 36.47 -51.90 14.79
C LYS A 43 36.33 -51.21 16.14
N THR A 44 35.78 -50.01 16.17
CA THR A 44 35.20 -49.46 17.41
C THR A 44 33.80 -48.95 17.12
N VAL A 45 32.80 -49.72 17.57
CA VAL A 45 31.39 -49.31 17.60
C VAL A 45 31.16 -48.55 18.90
N VAL A 46 30.59 -47.36 18.83
CA VAL A 46 30.12 -46.60 20.00
C VAL A 46 28.59 -46.49 19.90
N PRO A 47 27.82 -46.81 20.95
CA PRO A 47 26.39 -47.06 20.82
C PRO A 47 25.54 -45.77 20.84
N ILE A 48 24.46 -45.80 20.07
CA ILE A 48 23.35 -44.84 20.19
C ILE A 48 22.58 -45.18 21.47
N GLN A 49 22.35 -44.19 22.33
CA GLN A 49 21.50 -44.32 23.50
C GLN A 49 20.20 -43.52 23.27
N ALA A 50 19.06 -44.21 23.33
CA ALA A 50 17.74 -43.65 23.08
C ALA A 50 16.83 -43.88 24.29
N ALA A 51 16.11 -42.84 24.72
CA ALA A 51 14.87 -42.89 25.52
C ALA A 51 14.35 -41.47 25.78
N PRO A 52 13.03 -41.26 26.00
CA PRO A 52 11.89 -42.05 25.53
C PRO A 52 10.88 -41.20 24.72
N ILE A 53 10.00 -41.89 24.00
CA ILE A 53 8.81 -41.28 23.38
C ILE A 53 7.71 -41.19 24.45
N GLN A 54 7.02 -40.06 24.53
CA GLN A 54 5.64 -40.01 25.03
C GLN A 54 4.73 -39.55 23.90
N ASP A 55 3.74 -40.36 23.58
CA ASP A 55 2.60 -39.95 22.78
C ASP A 55 1.78 -38.93 23.58
N ASP A 56 1.35 -37.85 22.92
CA ASP A 56 0.00 -37.35 23.09
C ASP A 56 -0.50 -36.84 21.74
N GLN A 57 -1.66 -37.37 21.33
CA GLN A 57 -2.36 -36.92 20.14
C GLN A 57 -3.23 -35.72 20.53
N ASP A 58 -3.12 -34.61 19.81
CA ASP A 58 -4.31 -33.88 19.38
C ASP A 58 -3.99 -32.90 18.24
N ALA A 59 -4.97 -32.68 17.37
CA ALA A 59 -4.82 -31.94 16.13
C ALA A 59 -5.38 -30.51 16.20
N ASP A 60 -5.22 -29.79 15.09
CA ASP A 60 -5.98 -28.62 14.64
C ASP A 60 -5.68 -27.19 15.16
N THR A 61 -5.03 -26.46 14.24
CA THR A 61 -5.27 -25.05 13.86
C THR A 61 -4.69 -23.89 14.70
N ARG A 62 -4.27 -22.86 13.94
CA ARG A 62 -4.03 -21.41 14.24
C ARG A 62 -2.56 -21.01 14.08
N SER A 63 -2.16 -20.24 13.06
CA SER A 63 -2.55 -18.89 12.58
C SER A 63 -1.63 -17.79 13.14
N ALA A 64 -1.26 -16.85 12.27
CA ALA A 64 -0.19 -15.87 12.46
C ALA A 64 -0.33 -14.96 13.71
N PRO A 65 0.80 -14.49 14.28
CA PRO A 65 0.78 -13.61 15.44
C PRO A 65 0.31 -12.20 15.07
N SER A 66 -0.78 -11.75 15.71
CA SER A 66 -1.17 -10.34 15.76
C SER A 66 -0.78 -9.77 17.12
N SER A 67 0.03 -8.72 17.12
CA SER A 67 0.48 -8.03 18.34
C SER A 67 -0.66 -7.20 18.94
N SER A 68 -1.37 -7.78 19.91
CA SER A 68 -2.40 -7.09 20.70
C SER A 68 -1.99 -6.99 22.18
N SER A 69 -1.35 -5.88 22.53
CA SER A 69 -1.11 -5.51 23.94
C SER A 69 -2.37 -4.89 24.55
N SER A 70 -3.09 -5.68 25.34
CA SER A 70 -4.22 -5.19 26.15
C SER A 70 -3.74 -4.75 27.54
N PRO A 71 -3.99 -3.51 28.00
CA PRO A 71 -3.80 -3.14 29.40
C PRO A 71 -5.08 -3.42 30.21
N SER A 72 -4.97 -4.26 31.23
CA SER A 72 -6.03 -4.47 32.21
C SER A 72 -6.05 -3.34 33.26
N SER A 73 -7.25 -2.79 33.46
CA SER A 73 -7.74 -2.20 34.72
C SER A 73 -6.72 -1.56 35.70
N PHE A 74 -6.55 -0.23 35.60
CA PHE A 74 -6.28 0.58 36.79
C PHE A 74 -7.36 1.66 36.94
N ALA A 75 -8.39 1.35 37.75
CA ALA A 75 -9.44 2.30 38.08
C ALA A 75 -8.97 3.21 39.22
N GLY A 76 -8.76 4.50 38.96
CA GLY A 76 -8.07 5.35 39.94
C GLY A 76 -8.13 6.87 39.74
N ARG A 77 -9.34 7.45 39.84
CA ARG A 77 -9.63 8.88 40.17
C ARG A 77 -9.34 9.96 39.11
N TYR A 78 -10.18 11.00 39.22
CA TYR A 78 -10.14 12.36 38.67
C TYR A 78 -10.85 12.62 37.32
N ILE A 79 -12.16 12.85 37.43
CA ILE A 79 -12.99 13.54 36.43
C ILE A 79 -13.57 14.81 37.07
N THR A 80 -13.17 16.00 36.60
CA THR A 80 -13.96 17.26 36.52
C THR A 80 -13.07 18.36 35.89
N PRO A 81 -13.64 19.44 35.28
CA PRO A 81 -13.32 19.68 33.87
C PRO A 81 -12.52 20.96 33.56
N LEU A 82 -12.03 20.99 32.31
CA LEU A 82 -11.42 22.12 31.64
C LEU A 82 -12.42 23.29 31.49
N LEU A 83 -12.34 24.31 32.34
CA LEU A 83 -13.02 25.59 32.16
C LEU A 83 -12.23 26.73 32.83
N GLY A 84 -11.24 27.23 32.08
CA GLY A 84 -10.34 28.33 32.44
C GLY A 84 -9.38 28.58 31.27
N TRP A 85 -8.70 29.73 31.27
CA TRP A 85 -7.73 30.13 30.23
C TRP A 85 -8.29 30.54 28.85
N ILE A 86 -9.07 31.63 28.81
CA ILE A 86 -8.81 32.76 27.90
C ILE A 86 -9.14 34.08 28.63
N LYS A 87 -8.10 34.82 29.03
CA LYS A 87 -8.15 36.25 29.42
C LYS A 87 -6.72 36.83 29.35
N ALA A 88 -6.61 38.10 28.96
CA ALA A 88 -5.37 38.80 28.55
C ALA A 88 -4.76 38.25 27.23
N ASP A 89 -4.15 39.05 26.35
CA ASP A 89 -4.07 40.52 26.24
C ASP A 89 -3.71 40.89 24.78
N ILE A 90 -4.39 41.86 24.15
CA ILE A 90 -3.90 42.51 22.91
C ILE A 90 -4.20 44.03 22.97
N HIS A 91 -3.21 44.81 22.56
CA HIS A 91 -3.09 46.26 22.75
C HIS A 91 -3.98 47.17 21.88
N ARG A 92 -4.11 48.42 22.34
CA ARG A 92 -4.49 49.60 21.54
C ARG A 92 -3.45 49.94 20.46
N PRO A 93 -3.87 50.70 19.43
CA PRO A 93 -3.19 51.93 19.05
C PRO A 93 -4.06 53.19 19.30
N LYS A 94 -3.43 54.38 19.27
CA LYS A 94 -4.01 55.72 19.49
C LYS A 94 -3.81 56.62 18.25
N GLY A 95 -4.63 57.68 18.14
CA GLY A 95 -4.62 58.73 17.09
C GLY A 95 -5.65 58.45 15.99
N PHE A 96 -6.31 59.42 15.35
CA PHE A 96 -6.24 60.89 15.48
C PHE A 96 -7.46 61.51 14.76
N ASP A 97 -8.17 62.58 15.19
CA ASP A 97 -8.61 63.07 16.51
C ASP A 97 -9.87 64.00 16.26
N PRO A 98 -10.56 64.65 17.25
CA PRO A 98 -11.99 64.98 17.12
C PRO A 98 -12.36 66.49 16.95
N GLU A 99 -13.14 66.84 15.91
CA GLU A 99 -13.92 68.10 15.90
C GLU A 99 -15.00 68.14 14.81
N LEU A 100 -16.27 68.38 15.18
CA LEU A 100 -17.12 69.52 14.73
C LEU A 100 -18.60 69.33 15.11
N ASP A 101 -19.22 70.45 15.46
CA ASP A 101 -20.60 70.57 15.98
C ASP A 101 -21.71 70.32 14.94
N GLY A 102 -22.95 70.19 15.43
CA GLY A 102 -24.17 70.23 14.59
C GLY A 102 -24.58 71.66 14.19
N PRO A 103 -25.88 71.98 14.00
CA PRO A 103 -27.08 71.12 14.15
C PRO A 103 -28.17 71.36 13.07
N LEU A 104 -29.39 70.88 13.36
CA LEU A 104 -30.72 71.37 12.92
C LEU A 104 -31.38 70.94 11.59
N CYS A 105 -32.71 70.75 11.75
CA CYS A 105 -33.82 71.04 10.82
C CYS A 105 -34.23 70.09 9.67
N THR A 106 -35.26 69.29 9.98
CA THR A 106 -36.57 69.21 9.28
C THR A 106 -36.64 69.07 7.75
N SER A 107 -37.31 68.02 7.27
CA SER A 107 -38.61 68.18 6.58
C SER A 107 -39.37 66.86 6.40
N ASN A 108 -40.70 66.96 6.28
CA ASN A 108 -41.60 65.83 6.01
C ASN A 108 -41.59 65.40 4.54
N LYS A 109 -41.69 64.09 4.29
CA LYS A 109 -42.45 63.40 3.22
C LYS A 109 -42.33 61.89 3.48
N ALA A 110 -43.30 61.22 4.09
CA ALA A 110 -44.60 60.84 3.53
C ALA A 110 -44.49 59.94 2.28
N GLY A 111 -44.67 58.63 2.46
CA GLY A 111 -45.10 57.71 1.40
C GLY A 111 -44.10 56.65 0.90
N ALA A 112 -43.92 55.54 1.63
CA ALA A 112 -43.59 54.24 1.02
C ALA A 112 -43.88 53.05 1.96
N SER A 113 -44.67 52.11 1.42
CA SER A 113 -44.92 50.73 1.89
C SER A 113 -43.83 50.08 2.77
N ALA A 114 -44.08 49.98 4.08
CA ALA A 114 -43.27 49.16 4.99
C ALA A 114 -43.79 47.71 5.01
N ASN A 115 -43.30 46.86 4.10
CA ASN A 115 -43.63 45.43 4.07
C ASN A 115 -42.37 44.55 3.98
N ALA A 116 -41.60 44.49 5.08
CA ALA A 116 -40.39 43.68 5.18
C ALA A 116 -40.14 43.16 6.61
N THR A 117 -40.96 42.24 7.10
CA THR A 117 -40.63 41.51 8.33
C THR A 117 -39.54 40.47 8.06
N HIS A 118 -38.28 40.80 8.34
CA HIS A 118 -37.20 39.80 8.42
C HIS A 118 -37.59 38.68 9.38
N SER A 119 -37.97 37.54 8.82
CA SER A 119 -38.20 36.30 9.56
C SER A 119 -36.97 35.41 9.34
N PRO A 120 -36.36 34.83 10.39
CA PRO A 120 -35.27 33.89 10.20
C PRO A 120 -35.75 32.67 9.40
N PRO A 121 -34.85 31.99 8.67
CA PRO A 121 -35.24 30.94 7.74
C PRO A 121 -35.93 29.76 8.44
N VAL A 122 -36.88 29.15 7.73
CA VAL A 122 -37.92 28.25 8.27
C VAL A 122 -37.36 26.99 8.94
N TRP A 123 -36.10 26.64 8.68
CA TRP A 123 -35.42 25.50 9.29
C TRP A 123 -34.92 25.73 10.72
N VAL A 124 -34.81 26.98 11.20
CA VAL A 124 -34.22 27.29 12.52
C VAL A 124 -35.25 27.23 13.67
N LEU A 125 -36.51 27.64 13.45
CA LEU A 125 -37.55 27.65 14.50
C LEU A 125 -38.97 27.32 13.98
N PRO A 126 -39.70 26.36 14.58
CA PRO A 126 -41.04 26.02 14.14
C PRO A 126 -42.10 27.04 14.62
N ARG A 127 -42.65 27.83 13.70
CA ARG A 127 -43.87 28.64 13.94
C ARG A 127 -45.07 27.71 14.23
N TYR A 128 -45.54 27.73 15.48
CA TYR A 128 -46.58 26.81 15.97
C TYR A 128 -48.01 27.37 15.78
N ARG A 129 -48.56 27.24 14.56
CA ARG A 129 -49.99 27.47 14.24
C ARG A 129 -50.73 26.13 14.11
N GLY A 130 -51.88 25.99 14.79
CA GLY A 130 -52.80 24.84 14.69
C GLY A 130 -52.31 23.51 15.27
N ARG A 131 -53.22 22.52 15.42
CA ARG A 131 -52.85 21.10 15.41
C ARG A 131 -52.45 20.79 13.97
N LYS A 132 -51.15 20.69 13.69
CA LYS A 132 -50.67 20.12 12.42
C LYS A 132 -51.12 18.65 12.33
N PRO A 133 -51.42 18.12 11.14
CA PRO A 133 -51.77 16.72 10.99
C PRO A 133 -50.62 15.84 11.49
N LEU A 134 -50.95 14.82 12.27
CA LEU A 134 -49.98 13.95 12.96
C LEU A 134 -48.90 13.39 12.00
N VAL A 135 -49.31 13.06 10.78
CA VAL A 135 -48.47 12.58 9.67
C VAL A 135 -47.35 13.56 9.32
N GLU A 136 -47.63 14.87 9.26
CA GLU A 136 -46.62 15.90 8.93
C GLU A 136 -45.54 15.97 10.01
N THR A 137 -45.94 15.90 11.28
CA THR A 137 -45.00 16.05 12.41
C THR A 137 -44.22 14.80 12.74
N THR A 138 -44.83 13.62 12.55
CA THR A 138 -44.33 12.35 13.06
C THR A 138 -43.72 11.46 11.97
N ILE A 139 -44.08 11.67 10.68
CA ILE A 139 -43.61 10.83 9.57
C ILE A 139 -42.83 11.67 8.54
N LEU A 140 -43.47 12.67 7.93
CA LEU A 140 -42.85 13.43 6.82
C LEU A 140 -41.60 14.20 7.25
N ARG A 141 -41.61 14.79 8.45
CA ARG A 141 -40.46 15.55 8.97
C ARG A 141 -39.25 14.69 9.35
N PRO A 142 -39.38 13.54 10.02
CA PRO A 142 -38.27 12.58 10.13
C PRO A 142 -37.75 12.12 8.77
N LEU A 143 -38.62 11.71 7.84
CA LEU A 143 -38.19 11.29 6.50
C LEU A 143 -37.40 12.38 5.75
N ALA A 144 -37.81 13.64 5.84
CA ALA A 144 -37.07 14.75 5.24
C ALA A 144 -35.68 14.95 5.88
N ARG A 145 -35.53 14.73 7.19
CA ARG A 145 -34.22 14.77 7.86
C ARG A 145 -33.36 13.55 7.52
N PHE A 146 -33.95 12.37 7.39
CA PHE A 146 -33.26 11.18 6.90
C PHE A 146 -32.72 11.40 5.49
N GLY A 147 -33.55 11.92 4.56
CA GLY A 147 -33.12 12.26 3.20
C GLY A 147 -31.99 13.29 3.18
N CYS A 148 -32.09 14.35 4.00
CA CYS A 148 -31.01 15.34 4.13
C CYS A 148 -29.70 14.73 4.67
N MET A 149 -29.78 13.88 5.71
CA MET A 149 -28.64 13.15 6.25
C MET A 149 -28.01 12.21 5.21
N ALA A 150 -28.83 11.48 4.45
CA ALA A 150 -28.38 10.57 3.40
C ALA A 150 -27.66 11.30 2.26
N VAL A 151 -28.18 12.47 1.83
CA VAL A 151 -27.53 13.33 0.82
C VAL A 151 -26.18 13.86 1.34
N ILE A 152 -26.12 14.33 2.58
CA ILE A 152 -24.86 14.82 3.18
C ILE A 152 -23.84 13.69 3.30
N LEU A 153 -24.25 12.52 3.82
CA LEU A 153 -23.38 11.36 3.98
C LEU A 153 -22.88 10.84 2.62
N GLY A 154 -23.77 10.70 1.64
CA GLY A 154 -23.40 10.29 0.28
C GLY A 154 -22.44 11.27 -0.38
N GLY A 155 -22.65 12.57 -0.20
CA GLY A 155 -21.73 13.63 -0.66
C GLY A 155 -20.35 13.55 -0.01
N ILE A 156 -20.28 13.31 1.30
CA ILE A 156 -19.01 13.11 2.03
C ILE A 156 -18.28 11.86 1.55
N VAL A 157 -18.98 10.72 1.42
CA VAL A 157 -18.40 9.47 0.90
C VAL A 157 -17.84 9.68 -0.50
N ALA A 158 -18.64 10.19 -1.43
CA ALA A 158 -18.21 10.42 -2.80
C ALA A 158 -17.01 11.39 -2.90
N PHE A 159 -17.06 12.52 -2.17
CA PHE A 159 -15.97 13.49 -2.16
C PHE A 159 -14.67 12.90 -1.57
N THR A 160 -14.74 12.22 -0.42
CA THR A 160 -13.55 11.69 0.25
C THR A 160 -12.91 10.52 -0.50
N VAL A 161 -13.72 9.62 -1.08
CA VAL A 161 -13.22 8.57 -1.97
C VAL A 161 -12.53 9.17 -3.18
N ALA A 162 -13.16 10.13 -3.87
CA ALA A 162 -12.54 10.81 -5.02
C ALA A 162 -11.25 11.55 -4.62
N TYR A 163 -11.24 12.22 -3.46
CA TYR A 163 -10.06 12.89 -2.91
C TYR A 163 -8.93 11.90 -2.59
N SER A 164 -9.25 10.69 -2.09
CA SER A 164 -8.23 9.67 -1.77
C SER A 164 -7.51 9.11 -3.00
N TYR A 165 -8.11 9.21 -4.20
CA TYR A 165 -7.54 8.75 -5.48
C TYR A 165 -6.88 9.86 -6.31
N ARG A 166 -6.76 11.10 -5.82
CA ARG A 166 -6.06 12.15 -6.57
C ARG A 166 -4.54 11.88 -6.59
N ASP A 167 -3.92 12.18 -7.73
CA ASP A 167 -2.47 12.10 -7.88
C ASP A 167 -1.74 13.16 -7.02
N GLY A 168 -0.44 12.93 -6.76
CA GLY A 168 0.39 13.89 -6.03
C GLY A 168 0.02 14.08 -4.55
N GLN A 169 -0.68 13.11 -3.94
CA GLN A 169 -0.85 13.09 -2.49
C GLN A 169 0.53 12.99 -1.80
N PRO A 170 0.83 13.82 -0.78
CA PRO A 170 2.04 13.63 0.02
C PRO A 170 2.02 12.25 0.67
N GLN A 171 3.13 11.51 0.59
CA GLN A 171 3.31 10.27 1.36
C GLN A 171 3.46 10.60 2.85
N GLN A 172 3.15 9.64 3.73
CA GLN A 172 3.32 9.79 5.17
C GLN A 172 4.80 9.93 5.56
N MET A 173 5.67 9.16 4.91
CA MET A 173 7.11 9.20 5.12
C MET A 173 7.78 10.14 4.11
N ASP A 174 8.78 10.89 4.57
CA ASP A 174 9.64 11.71 3.73
C ASP A 174 10.98 10.98 3.48
N TYR A 175 10.97 10.07 2.51
CA TYR A 175 12.19 9.41 2.02
C TYR A 175 13.15 10.40 1.34
N GLY A 176 12.65 11.54 0.83
CA GLY A 176 13.48 12.58 0.23
C GLY A 176 14.41 13.27 1.22
N ALA A 177 14.08 13.25 2.52
CA ALA A 177 14.93 13.74 3.60
C ALA A 177 16.20 12.89 3.83
N ILE A 178 16.23 11.62 3.37
CA ILE A 178 17.40 10.74 3.51
C ILE A 178 18.34 10.98 2.33
N GLN A 179 19.51 11.56 2.61
CA GLN A 179 20.54 11.89 1.60
C GLN A 179 21.95 11.39 1.98
N GLU A 180 22.13 10.92 3.23
CA GLU A 180 23.40 10.48 3.83
C GLU A 180 23.17 9.26 4.73
N PHE A 181 24.23 8.49 5.00
CA PHE A 181 24.19 7.22 5.73
C PHE A 181 25.37 7.12 6.71
N ASP A 182 25.28 7.85 7.83
CA ASP A 182 26.40 8.13 8.75
C ASP A 182 26.76 6.99 9.72
N TRP A 183 26.70 5.73 9.28
CA TRP A 183 27.13 4.59 10.09
C TRP A 183 28.51 4.06 9.67
N PRO A 184 29.26 3.37 10.57
CA PRO A 184 30.51 2.72 10.21
C PRO A 184 30.30 1.75 9.03
N PRO A 185 31.12 1.81 7.97
CA PRO A 185 30.94 0.96 6.79
C PRO A 185 30.90 -0.52 7.16
N VAL A 186 29.88 -1.22 6.67
CA VAL A 186 29.72 -2.66 6.91
C VAL A 186 30.89 -3.42 6.28
N ASN A 187 31.50 -4.33 7.04
CA ASN A 187 32.51 -5.25 6.51
C ASN A 187 31.97 -6.70 6.58
N PRO A 188 31.28 -7.19 5.53
CA PRO A 188 30.67 -8.52 5.55
C PRO A 188 31.73 -9.63 5.74
N ARG A 189 32.98 -9.41 5.33
CA ARG A 189 34.09 -10.37 5.51
C ARG A 189 34.48 -10.62 6.97
N SER A 190 34.06 -9.76 7.89
CA SER A 190 34.38 -9.92 9.31
C SER A 190 33.51 -10.96 10.01
N TYR A 191 32.42 -11.41 9.38
CA TYR A 191 31.49 -12.39 9.94
C TYR A 191 30.87 -13.38 8.93
N LEU A 192 31.07 -13.19 7.62
CA LEU A 192 30.61 -14.11 6.55
C LEU A 192 31.78 -14.74 5.80
N ALA A 193 31.54 -15.94 5.27
CA ALA A 193 32.43 -16.67 4.37
C ALA A 193 31.78 -16.88 2.99
N PRO A 194 32.56 -17.06 1.91
CA PRO A 194 32.02 -17.40 0.59
C PRO A 194 31.13 -18.66 0.60
N MET A 195 29.94 -18.56 0.00
CA MET A 195 29.01 -19.69 -0.14
C MET A 195 29.56 -20.84 -0.99
N ASN A 196 30.54 -20.56 -1.87
CA ASN A 196 31.41 -21.56 -2.46
C ASN A 196 32.79 -21.51 -1.78
N ALA A 197 33.05 -22.42 -0.84
CA ALA A 197 34.33 -22.49 -0.13
C ALA A 197 35.56 -22.63 -1.06
N SER A 198 35.39 -23.25 -2.23
CA SER A 198 36.46 -23.40 -3.23
C SER A 198 36.83 -22.10 -3.95
N PHE A 199 36.05 -21.02 -3.79
CA PHE A 199 36.38 -19.69 -4.32
C PHE A 199 37.52 -19.02 -3.51
N GLY A 200 37.62 -19.35 -2.22
CA GLY A 200 38.63 -18.82 -1.30
C GLY A 200 38.42 -17.35 -0.93
N ASP A 201 39.26 -16.86 -0.01
CA ASP A 201 39.12 -15.52 0.59
C ASP A 201 39.77 -14.39 -0.24
N GLN A 202 40.45 -14.75 -1.34
CA GLN A 202 41.13 -13.81 -2.24
C GLN A 202 40.17 -13.19 -3.27
N TYR A 203 39.09 -12.58 -2.78
CA TYR A 203 38.24 -11.68 -3.57
C TYR A 203 38.55 -10.23 -3.20
N ASP A 204 38.21 -9.26 -4.07
CA ASP A 204 38.43 -7.84 -3.80
C ASP A 204 37.23 -6.96 -4.15
N VAL A 205 36.26 -7.49 -4.91
CA VAL A 205 34.97 -6.84 -5.19
C VAL A 205 33.88 -7.34 -4.24
N LEU A 206 33.02 -6.41 -3.81
CA LEU A 206 31.75 -6.63 -3.13
C LEU A 206 30.68 -5.90 -3.96
N LEU A 207 29.87 -6.67 -4.70
CA LEU A 207 28.93 -6.20 -5.72
C LEU A 207 27.48 -6.45 -5.30
N ASP A 208 26.61 -5.44 -5.43
CA ASP A 208 25.16 -5.66 -5.53
C ASP A 208 24.79 -5.80 -7.01
N GLY A 209 24.06 -6.86 -7.37
CA GLY A 209 23.66 -7.17 -8.74
C GLY A 209 22.28 -6.65 -9.16
N HIS A 210 21.50 -6.05 -8.24
CA HIS A 210 20.11 -5.67 -8.50
C HIS A 210 19.68 -4.46 -7.64
N SER A 211 19.39 -3.31 -8.26
CA SER A 211 19.07 -2.07 -7.54
C SER A 211 18.29 -1.05 -8.38
N HIS A 212 17.38 -0.31 -7.75
CA HIS A 212 16.44 0.60 -8.41
C HIS A 212 16.63 2.05 -7.93
N THR A 213 16.34 3.01 -8.79
CA THR A 213 16.36 4.45 -8.51
C THR A 213 15.01 5.08 -8.85
N ILE A 214 14.91 6.41 -8.66
CA ILE A 214 13.79 7.23 -9.12
C ILE A 214 13.54 7.21 -10.65
N TYR A 215 14.35 6.49 -11.44
CA TYR A 215 14.12 6.30 -12.88
C TYR A 215 13.16 5.14 -13.18
N SER A 216 12.88 4.24 -12.23
CA SER A 216 11.65 3.41 -12.24
C SER A 216 10.75 3.72 -11.04
N ASP A 217 11.02 3.09 -9.92
CA ASP A 217 10.14 2.98 -8.75
C ASP A 217 10.92 2.79 -7.43
N GLY A 218 12.25 2.78 -7.49
CA GLY A 218 13.07 3.05 -6.33
C GLY A 218 12.90 4.49 -5.87
N ILE A 219 12.96 4.75 -4.56
CA ILE A 219 12.75 6.10 -4.00
C ILE A 219 14.04 6.93 -3.92
N MET A 220 15.20 6.30 -4.09
CA MET A 220 16.51 6.94 -3.97
C MET A 220 16.98 7.56 -5.29
N THR A 221 17.58 8.74 -5.20
CA THR A 221 18.34 9.30 -6.34
C THR A 221 19.55 8.42 -6.65
N PRO A 222 20.09 8.41 -7.89
CA PRO A 222 21.32 7.68 -8.21
C PRO A 222 22.49 7.94 -7.25
N GLU A 223 22.66 9.19 -6.79
CA GLU A 223 23.68 9.54 -5.80
C GLU A 223 23.38 9.00 -4.39
N THR A 224 22.11 9.03 -3.97
CA THR A 224 21.70 8.45 -2.67
C THR A 224 21.90 6.93 -2.67
N LEU A 225 21.53 6.25 -3.77
CA LEU A 225 21.74 4.82 -3.96
C LEU A 225 23.24 4.46 -3.87
N ILE A 226 24.12 5.23 -4.52
CA ILE A 226 25.58 5.07 -4.42
C ILE A 226 26.06 5.15 -2.97
N LYS A 227 25.58 6.13 -2.20
CA LYS A 227 25.98 6.30 -0.80
C LYS A 227 25.49 5.16 0.10
N TRP A 228 24.25 4.69 -0.10
CA TRP A 228 23.71 3.53 0.62
C TRP A 228 24.59 2.29 0.40
N HIS A 229 25.04 2.07 -0.83
CA HIS A 229 25.95 0.98 -1.19
C HIS A 229 27.31 1.09 -0.50
N ILE A 230 27.95 2.27 -0.54
CA ILE A 230 29.23 2.50 0.15
C ILE A 230 29.09 2.25 1.66
N ALA A 231 27.99 2.72 2.27
CA ALA A 231 27.74 2.53 3.71
C ALA A 231 27.46 1.05 4.08
N ASN A 232 26.92 0.25 3.16
CA ASN A 232 26.74 -1.20 3.31
C ASN A 232 27.94 -2.04 2.80
N GLY A 233 29.10 -1.41 2.59
CA GLY A 233 30.35 -2.10 2.30
C GLY A 233 30.56 -2.52 0.84
N TYR A 234 29.64 -2.16 -0.06
CA TYR A 234 29.81 -2.41 -1.49
C TYR A 234 30.90 -1.52 -2.07
N ASN A 235 31.64 -2.08 -3.03
CA ASN A 235 32.63 -1.36 -3.84
C ASN A 235 32.41 -1.55 -5.35
N ALA A 236 31.34 -2.25 -5.71
CA ALA A 236 30.70 -2.14 -7.02
C ALA A 236 29.17 -2.26 -6.85
N LEU A 237 28.40 -1.73 -7.80
CA LEU A 237 26.95 -1.88 -7.84
C LEU A 237 26.43 -1.91 -9.28
N ILE A 238 25.34 -2.63 -9.52
CA ILE A 238 24.60 -2.61 -10.78
C ILE A 238 23.27 -1.90 -10.55
N VAL A 239 22.97 -0.88 -11.35
CA VAL A 239 21.64 -0.25 -11.36
C VAL A 239 20.84 -0.82 -12.51
N THR A 240 19.61 -1.23 -12.23
CA THR A 240 18.76 -2.01 -13.12
C THR A 240 17.31 -1.54 -13.04
N ASP A 241 17.07 -0.23 -13.21
CA ASP A 241 15.71 0.33 -13.25
C ASP A 241 14.82 -0.43 -14.24
N HIS A 242 13.52 -0.59 -13.90
CA HIS A 242 12.59 -1.34 -14.74
C HIS A 242 12.49 -0.74 -16.14
N ASN A 243 12.80 -1.54 -17.15
CA ASN A 243 12.60 -1.20 -18.56
C ASN A 243 13.31 0.09 -19.03
N THR A 244 14.36 0.55 -18.33
CA THR A 244 15.19 1.70 -18.73
C THR A 244 16.62 1.60 -18.20
N ILE A 245 17.61 2.08 -18.95
CA ILE A 245 19.02 2.17 -18.52
C ILE A 245 19.37 3.54 -17.90
N GLU A 246 18.46 4.51 -17.93
CA GLU A 246 18.78 5.93 -17.69
C GLU A 246 19.34 6.20 -16.28
N GLY A 247 18.75 5.59 -15.24
CA GLY A 247 19.24 5.74 -13.86
C GLY A 247 20.62 5.12 -13.66
N GLY A 248 20.92 4.00 -14.34
CA GLY A 248 22.25 3.39 -14.34
C GLY A 248 23.32 4.19 -15.07
N LEU A 249 22.98 4.84 -16.18
CA LEU A 249 23.89 5.78 -16.86
C LEU A 249 24.15 7.03 -15.99
N ALA A 250 23.11 7.56 -15.33
CA ALA A 250 23.25 8.67 -14.40
C ALA A 250 24.12 8.31 -13.19
N ALA A 251 23.91 7.12 -12.60
CA ALA A 251 24.73 6.59 -11.51
C ALA A 251 26.20 6.38 -11.94
N GLU A 252 26.46 5.84 -13.14
CA GLU A 252 27.84 5.65 -13.64
C GLU A 252 28.57 6.99 -13.79
N MET A 253 27.90 8.02 -14.30
CA MET A 253 28.47 9.37 -14.42
C MET A 253 28.82 9.96 -13.04
N ILE A 254 27.88 9.91 -12.10
CA ILE A 254 28.05 10.44 -10.73
C ILE A 254 29.17 9.70 -9.98
N ALA A 255 29.25 8.37 -10.11
CA ALA A 255 30.30 7.58 -9.49
C ALA A 255 31.68 7.94 -10.03
N LYS A 256 31.82 8.10 -11.36
CA LYS A 256 33.10 8.52 -11.99
C LYS A 256 33.53 9.93 -11.57
N GLU A 257 32.59 10.85 -11.37
CA GLU A 257 32.88 12.22 -10.96
C GLU A 257 33.25 12.35 -9.48
N LYS A 258 32.52 11.65 -8.59
CA LYS A 258 32.55 11.91 -7.14
C LYS A 258 33.03 10.76 -6.25
N TYR A 259 33.02 9.52 -6.75
CA TYR A 259 33.18 8.30 -5.92
C TYR A 259 34.11 7.24 -6.55
N ALA A 260 34.93 7.62 -7.53
CA ALA A 260 35.74 6.71 -8.35
C ALA A 260 36.82 5.92 -7.56
N ASP A 261 37.20 6.41 -6.39
CA ASP A 261 38.10 5.75 -5.44
C ASP A 261 37.39 4.71 -4.54
N LYS A 262 36.05 4.74 -4.49
CA LYS A 262 35.22 3.96 -3.56
C LYS A 262 34.40 2.88 -4.23
N ILE A 263 33.77 3.19 -5.36
CA ILE A 263 32.76 2.31 -5.96
C ILE A 263 32.73 2.39 -7.49
N THR A 264 32.58 1.24 -8.14
CA THR A 264 32.37 1.15 -9.59
C THR A 264 30.91 0.80 -9.89
N VAL A 265 30.22 1.70 -10.60
CA VAL A 265 28.85 1.47 -11.05
C VAL A 265 28.85 0.82 -12.44
N ILE A 266 27.96 -0.16 -12.64
CA ILE A 266 27.70 -0.80 -13.92
C ILE A 266 26.25 -0.48 -14.34
N PRO A 267 26.03 0.20 -15.48
CA PRO A 267 24.69 0.37 -16.02
C PRO A 267 24.08 -0.96 -16.45
N GLY A 268 22.79 -1.11 -16.19
CA GLY A 268 21.93 -2.14 -16.74
C GLY A 268 20.48 -1.67 -16.74
N MET A 269 19.57 -2.58 -17.07
CA MET A 269 18.13 -2.40 -16.91
C MET A 269 17.51 -3.73 -16.47
N GLU A 270 16.42 -3.68 -15.73
CA GLU A 270 15.61 -4.89 -15.52
C GLU A 270 14.52 -4.97 -16.59
N LEU A 271 14.64 -5.92 -17.53
CA LEU A 271 13.52 -6.27 -18.40
C LEU A 271 12.41 -6.86 -17.54
N SER A 272 11.33 -6.11 -17.40
CA SER A 272 10.21 -6.42 -16.52
C SER A 272 8.95 -6.63 -17.36
N CYS A 273 8.42 -7.85 -17.31
CA CYS A 273 7.24 -8.26 -18.07
C CYS A 273 6.45 -9.34 -17.31
N CYS A 274 5.23 -9.67 -17.78
CA CYS A 274 4.39 -10.62 -17.06
C CYS A 274 4.82 -12.09 -17.13
N ARG A 275 5.95 -12.40 -17.80
CA ARG A 275 6.52 -13.75 -17.85
C ARG A 275 7.63 -13.94 -16.82
N PHE A 276 8.56 -12.99 -16.74
CA PHE A 276 9.72 -13.03 -15.86
C PHE A 276 10.32 -11.63 -15.75
N HIS A 277 11.26 -11.50 -14.83
CA HIS A 277 12.13 -10.35 -14.63
C HIS A 277 13.58 -10.77 -14.97
N MET A 278 14.33 -9.92 -15.68
CA MET A 278 15.68 -10.25 -16.17
C MET A 278 16.59 -9.01 -16.26
N ASN A 279 17.69 -9.01 -15.50
CA ASN A 279 18.69 -7.95 -15.58
C ASN A 279 19.55 -8.09 -16.85
N LEU A 280 19.56 -7.03 -17.66
CA LEU A 280 20.40 -6.85 -18.84
C LEU A 280 21.54 -5.91 -18.46
N ILE A 281 22.74 -6.46 -18.29
CA ILE A 281 23.83 -5.83 -17.51
C ILE A 281 25.00 -5.47 -18.40
N GLY A 282 25.60 -4.30 -18.18
CA GLY A 282 26.80 -3.85 -18.90
C GLY A 282 26.51 -3.40 -20.35
N ILE A 283 25.26 -3.02 -20.60
CA ILE A 283 24.79 -2.43 -21.86
C ILE A 283 24.95 -0.90 -21.82
N ASN A 284 24.61 -0.20 -22.92
CA ASN A 284 24.73 1.26 -23.06
C ASN A 284 23.52 1.94 -23.72
N GLU A 285 22.45 1.19 -23.98
CA GLU A 285 21.16 1.64 -24.54
C GLU A 285 20.04 0.80 -23.90
N THR A 286 18.81 1.33 -23.84
CA THR A 286 17.62 0.55 -23.45
C THR A 286 17.26 -0.43 -24.57
N ILE A 287 16.99 -1.69 -24.23
CA ILE A 287 16.57 -2.72 -25.21
C ILE A 287 15.06 -2.94 -25.09
N ASP A 288 14.30 -2.43 -26.05
CA ASP A 288 12.83 -2.37 -26.02
C ASP A 288 12.11 -3.57 -26.67
N ILE A 289 12.87 -4.46 -27.33
CA ILE A 289 12.36 -5.58 -28.13
C ILE A 289 11.33 -6.44 -27.39
N ALA A 290 11.59 -6.76 -26.12
CA ALA A 290 10.71 -7.53 -25.25
C ALA A 290 9.96 -6.69 -24.18
N MET A 291 10.04 -5.34 -24.22
CA MET A 291 9.30 -4.43 -23.33
C MET A 291 7.80 -4.39 -23.68
N LYS A 292 7.15 -5.53 -23.52
CA LYS A 292 5.71 -5.74 -23.71
C LYS A 292 5.18 -6.48 -22.50
N LYS A 293 3.87 -6.39 -22.26
CA LYS A 293 3.21 -7.15 -21.19
C LYS A 293 3.43 -8.66 -21.36
N TRP A 294 3.38 -9.13 -22.61
CA TRP A 294 3.47 -10.55 -22.96
C TRP A 294 4.39 -10.78 -24.18
N PRO A 295 5.73 -10.73 -24.02
CA PRO A 295 6.65 -10.94 -25.14
C PRO A 295 6.67 -12.42 -25.58
N THR A 296 6.86 -12.65 -26.89
CA THR A 296 7.04 -14.00 -27.44
C THR A 296 8.44 -14.55 -27.15
N ASP A 297 8.62 -15.86 -27.26
CA ASP A 297 9.90 -16.54 -27.06
C ASP A 297 10.99 -15.98 -28.00
N GLU A 298 10.63 -15.62 -29.23
CA GLU A 298 11.51 -15.01 -30.23
C GLU A 298 12.00 -13.63 -29.78
N GLN A 299 11.09 -12.77 -29.29
CA GLN A 299 11.45 -11.43 -28.80
C GLN A 299 12.39 -11.50 -27.58
N ILE A 300 12.22 -12.51 -26.72
CA ILE A 300 13.08 -12.75 -25.57
C ILE A 300 14.47 -13.19 -26.03
N LYS A 301 14.55 -14.17 -26.95
CA LYS A 301 15.81 -14.62 -27.57
C LYS A 301 16.54 -13.45 -28.26
N GLU A 302 15.82 -12.62 -29.00
CA GLU A 302 16.36 -11.43 -29.67
C GLU A 302 16.86 -10.37 -28.67
N THR A 303 16.19 -10.20 -27.52
CA THR A 303 16.63 -9.31 -26.43
C THR A 303 17.92 -9.81 -25.77
N ILE A 304 18.02 -11.12 -25.49
CA ILE A 304 19.25 -11.75 -24.98
C ILE A 304 20.39 -11.57 -26.00
N GLN A 305 20.11 -11.85 -27.28
CA GLN A 305 21.09 -11.67 -28.36
C GLN A 305 21.55 -10.20 -28.49
N ARG A 306 20.64 -9.22 -28.39
CA ARG A 306 20.99 -7.79 -28.41
C ARG A 306 21.86 -7.42 -27.21
N THR A 307 21.55 -7.96 -26.03
CA THR A 307 22.35 -7.78 -24.81
C THR A 307 23.79 -8.24 -25.04
N HIS A 308 23.99 -9.44 -25.63
CA HIS A 308 25.32 -9.95 -25.97
C HIS A 308 26.03 -9.16 -27.08
N GLN A 309 25.31 -8.62 -28.08
CA GLN A 309 25.89 -7.76 -29.11
C GLN A 309 26.49 -6.45 -28.55
N LEU A 310 25.88 -5.91 -27.49
CA LEU A 310 26.41 -4.78 -26.74
C LEU A 310 27.54 -5.17 -25.77
N GLY A 311 27.90 -6.46 -25.72
CA GLY A 311 28.83 -7.04 -24.76
C GLY A 311 28.25 -7.22 -23.36
N GLY A 312 26.94 -7.05 -23.16
CA GLY A 312 26.29 -7.27 -21.87
C GLY A 312 26.14 -8.75 -21.50
N ILE A 313 25.48 -9.00 -20.38
CA ILE A 313 25.03 -10.33 -19.92
C ILE A 313 23.55 -10.28 -19.51
N ALA A 314 22.84 -11.39 -19.65
CA ALA A 314 21.43 -11.52 -19.29
C ALA A 314 21.24 -12.49 -18.10
N ILE A 315 20.71 -11.99 -16.98
CA ILE A 315 20.56 -12.73 -15.71
C ILE A 315 19.10 -12.76 -15.29
N ILE A 316 18.58 -13.95 -14.98
CA ILE A 316 17.17 -14.11 -14.56
C ILE A 316 17.01 -13.83 -13.07
N ASN A 317 16.04 -12.98 -12.73
CA ASN A 317 15.84 -12.47 -11.38
C ASN A 317 14.87 -13.34 -10.56
N HIS A 318 15.07 -13.36 -9.25
CA HIS A 318 14.19 -13.84 -8.17
C HIS A 318 13.02 -14.79 -8.54
N ILE A 319 13.34 -15.94 -9.13
CA ILE A 319 12.34 -16.97 -9.51
C ILE A 319 11.40 -17.37 -8.35
N PRO A 320 11.83 -17.47 -7.07
CA PRO A 320 10.92 -17.76 -5.98
C PRO A 320 9.81 -16.71 -5.81
N TRP A 321 10.12 -15.43 -6.03
CA TRP A 321 9.13 -14.34 -5.98
C TRP A 321 8.19 -14.38 -7.20
N SER A 322 8.74 -14.68 -8.39
CA SER A 322 7.98 -14.79 -9.64
C SER A 322 6.97 -15.95 -9.63
N ASN A 323 7.34 -17.07 -9.00
CA ASN A 323 6.51 -18.27 -8.88
C ASN A 323 5.63 -18.31 -7.62
N ALA A 324 5.84 -17.41 -6.65
CA ALA A 324 4.97 -17.30 -5.48
C ALA A 324 3.53 -16.93 -5.90
N THR A 325 2.55 -17.38 -5.11
CA THR A 325 1.14 -17.10 -5.37
C THR A 325 0.85 -15.60 -5.28
N GLU A 326 0.14 -15.06 -6.27
CA GLU A 326 -0.22 -13.65 -6.29
C GLU A 326 -1.37 -13.34 -5.33
N TYR A 327 -1.33 -12.21 -4.62
CA TYR A 327 -2.25 -11.94 -3.54
C TYR A 327 -3.69 -11.76 -4.04
N GLY A 328 -4.60 -12.55 -3.49
CA GLY A 328 -6.00 -12.57 -3.91
C GLY A 328 -6.28 -13.38 -5.19
N TYR A 329 -5.24 -13.93 -5.83
CA TYR A 329 -5.34 -14.86 -6.94
C TYR A 329 -4.90 -16.28 -6.50
N GLN A 330 -5.13 -17.28 -7.34
CA GLN A 330 -4.70 -18.67 -7.11
C GLN A 330 -3.75 -19.14 -8.21
N VAL A 331 -2.88 -18.23 -8.67
CA VAL A 331 -1.89 -18.43 -9.73
C VAL A 331 -0.57 -17.75 -9.35
N PRO A 332 0.56 -18.07 -10.00
CA PRO A 332 1.83 -17.36 -9.81
C PRO A 332 1.76 -15.85 -10.08
N ARG A 333 2.67 -15.11 -9.45
CA ARG A 333 2.88 -13.66 -9.64
C ARG A 333 3.17 -13.28 -11.08
N LEU A 334 4.06 -14.02 -11.74
CA LEU A 334 4.33 -13.90 -13.17
C LEU A 334 3.82 -15.17 -13.87
N PRO A 335 2.59 -15.14 -14.43
CA PRO A 335 2.02 -16.33 -15.08
C PRO A 335 2.81 -16.68 -16.34
N ARG A 336 3.01 -17.97 -16.62
CA ARG A 336 3.82 -18.45 -17.77
C ARG A 336 5.30 -18.08 -17.68
N HIS A 337 5.84 -18.06 -16.47
CA HIS A 337 7.29 -18.07 -16.25
C HIS A 337 7.92 -19.29 -16.95
N PRO A 338 8.96 -19.11 -17.78
CA PRO A 338 9.66 -20.21 -18.44
C PRO A 338 10.40 -21.11 -17.43
N SER A 339 10.69 -22.35 -17.81
CA SER A 339 11.52 -23.24 -16.98
C SER A 339 13.00 -22.83 -17.06
N ARG A 340 13.84 -23.34 -16.13
CA ARG A 340 15.27 -23.02 -16.12
C ARG A 340 15.99 -23.61 -17.35
N GLU A 341 15.52 -24.74 -17.83
CA GLU A 341 15.98 -25.41 -19.06
C GLU A 341 15.63 -24.59 -20.30
N GLN A 342 14.40 -24.06 -20.38
CA GLN A 342 13.97 -23.19 -21.48
C GLN A 342 14.76 -21.87 -21.48
N LEU A 343 14.99 -21.28 -20.31
CA LEU A 343 15.83 -20.10 -20.13
C LEU A 343 17.29 -20.34 -20.56
N LEU A 344 17.85 -21.49 -20.21
CA LEU A 344 19.18 -21.92 -20.67
C LEU A 344 19.23 -22.11 -22.20
N GLU A 345 18.21 -22.72 -22.81
CA GLU A 345 18.10 -22.86 -24.28
C GLU A 345 18.06 -21.50 -24.98
N TRP A 346 17.49 -20.48 -24.35
CA TRP A 346 17.44 -19.11 -24.88
C TRP A 346 18.75 -18.34 -24.73
N GLY A 347 19.74 -18.88 -24.00
CA GLY A 347 21.09 -18.34 -23.92
C GLY A 347 21.33 -17.34 -22.79
N ILE A 348 20.55 -17.36 -21.71
CA ILE A 348 20.86 -16.57 -20.50
C ILE A 348 22.23 -16.95 -19.91
N ASP A 349 22.91 -15.98 -19.30
CA ASP A 349 24.26 -16.16 -18.75
C ASP A 349 24.26 -16.75 -17.33
N GLY A 350 23.19 -16.52 -16.57
CA GLY A 350 23.12 -16.89 -15.16
C GLY A 350 21.78 -16.59 -14.49
N PHE A 351 21.73 -16.83 -13.19
CA PHE A 351 20.56 -16.59 -12.34
C PHE A 351 20.97 -15.76 -11.12
N GLU A 352 20.06 -14.89 -10.68
CA GLU A 352 20.04 -14.35 -9.32
C GLU A 352 19.65 -15.48 -8.36
N VAL A 353 20.65 -16.04 -7.65
CA VAL A 353 20.42 -17.18 -6.74
C VAL A 353 20.05 -16.74 -5.33
N ALA A 354 20.31 -15.49 -4.96
CA ALA A 354 19.82 -14.90 -3.74
C ALA A 354 19.35 -13.47 -4.02
N ASN A 355 18.14 -13.17 -3.55
CA ASN A 355 17.48 -11.88 -3.70
C ASN A 355 16.94 -11.46 -2.33
N SER A 356 17.41 -10.32 -1.82
CA SER A 356 17.12 -9.89 -0.44
C SER A 356 17.42 -11.05 0.54
N ALA A 357 16.57 -11.33 1.53
CA ALA A 357 16.72 -12.45 2.47
C ALA A 357 16.43 -13.86 1.88
N THR A 358 16.11 -13.99 0.57
CA THR A 358 15.65 -15.25 -0.04
C THR A 358 16.75 -15.93 -0.85
N LEU A 359 17.10 -17.17 -0.51
CA LEU A 359 18.06 -18.00 -1.22
C LEU A 359 17.35 -19.06 -2.10
N ASP A 360 17.46 -18.95 -3.42
CA ASP A 360 16.96 -19.92 -4.39
C ASP A 360 17.95 -21.09 -4.57
N MET A 361 17.87 -22.06 -3.66
CA MET A 361 18.65 -23.29 -3.71
C MET A 361 18.47 -24.08 -5.03
N ALA A 362 17.32 -23.96 -5.70
CA ALA A 362 17.05 -24.67 -6.95
C ALA A 362 17.77 -24.02 -8.13
N SER A 363 17.75 -22.67 -8.23
CA SER A 363 18.59 -21.95 -9.19
C SER A 363 20.07 -22.14 -8.90
N TRP A 364 20.50 -22.13 -7.63
CA TRP A 364 21.91 -22.31 -7.29
C TRP A 364 22.43 -23.69 -7.73
N LYS A 365 21.68 -24.77 -7.48
CA LYS A 365 22.02 -26.10 -7.96
C LYS A 365 22.03 -26.20 -9.49
N PHE A 366 21.04 -25.59 -10.15
CA PHE A 366 20.97 -25.55 -11.61
C PHE A 366 22.17 -24.79 -12.24
N VAL A 367 22.60 -23.69 -11.61
CA VAL A 367 23.80 -22.91 -12.02
C VAL A 367 25.07 -23.76 -11.90
N GLN A 368 25.21 -24.55 -10.84
CA GLN A 368 26.33 -25.47 -10.67
C GLN A 368 26.35 -26.58 -11.74
N ASP A 369 25.20 -27.21 -11.99
CA ASP A 369 25.08 -28.34 -12.93
C ASP A 369 25.33 -27.92 -14.40
N ASN A 370 24.99 -26.68 -14.75
CA ASN A 370 25.10 -26.16 -16.11
C ASN A 370 26.27 -25.17 -16.31
N ASN A 371 27.13 -24.99 -15.30
CA ASN A 371 28.28 -24.08 -15.32
C ASN A 371 27.90 -22.65 -15.75
N LEU A 372 26.87 -22.07 -15.13
CA LEU A 372 26.38 -20.71 -15.41
C LEU A 372 26.98 -19.67 -14.45
N LEU A 373 26.74 -18.38 -14.71
CA LEU A 373 27.08 -17.33 -13.75
C LEU A 373 26.14 -17.40 -12.53
N VAL A 374 26.73 -17.34 -11.35
CA VAL A 374 26.03 -17.07 -10.10
C VAL A 374 26.05 -15.56 -9.82
N MET A 375 24.89 -14.99 -9.50
CA MET A 375 24.77 -13.59 -9.09
C MET A 375 23.78 -13.49 -7.92
N THR A 376 23.85 -12.40 -7.18
CA THR A 376 22.90 -12.04 -6.13
C THR A 376 22.57 -10.56 -6.19
N GLY A 377 21.39 -10.19 -5.67
CA GLY A 377 20.95 -8.81 -5.58
C GLY A 377 20.24 -8.53 -4.26
N ASN A 378 20.08 -7.26 -3.90
CA ASN A 378 19.14 -6.87 -2.86
C ASN A 378 17.76 -6.51 -3.40
N ASP A 379 17.66 -6.11 -4.68
CA ASP A 379 16.43 -5.57 -5.28
C ASP A 379 15.92 -4.35 -4.48
N ILE A 380 16.88 -3.44 -4.23
CA ILE A 380 16.66 -2.33 -3.31
C ILE A 380 15.87 -1.20 -3.96
N HIS A 381 14.76 -0.87 -3.32
CA HIS A 381 13.85 0.22 -3.66
C HIS A 381 13.83 1.35 -2.60
N TYR A 382 14.16 1.05 -1.33
CA TYR A 382 14.00 1.96 -0.18
C TYR A 382 15.25 2.01 0.72
N PRO A 383 15.60 3.17 1.32
CA PRO A 383 16.79 3.34 2.15
C PRO A 383 16.74 2.65 3.53
N ASP A 384 15.56 2.21 3.98
CA ASP A 384 15.34 1.39 5.17
C ASP A 384 15.31 -0.12 4.86
N THR A 385 15.78 -0.52 3.68
CA THR A 385 16.10 -1.91 3.33
C THR A 385 17.49 -2.29 3.83
N SER A 386 17.66 -3.50 4.39
CA SER A 386 18.96 -4.07 4.76
C SER A 386 19.71 -4.60 3.53
N ALA A 387 21.05 -4.63 3.60
CA ALA A 387 21.86 -5.42 2.68
C ALA A 387 21.92 -6.88 3.16
N TYR A 388 21.60 -7.83 2.28
CA TYR A 388 21.54 -9.27 2.58
C TYR A 388 22.57 -10.09 1.79
N THR A 389 22.94 -9.65 0.58
CA THR A 389 23.78 -10.41 -0.34
C THR A 389 24.94 -9.57 -0.88
N TRP A 390 26.10 -10.18 -1.11
CA TRP A 390 27.19 -9.54 -1.83
C TRP A 390 27.75 -10.53 -2.86
N THR A 391 27.60 -10.25 -4.15
CA THR A 391 28.33 -10.99 -5.19
C THR A 391 29.81 -10.64 -5.07
N ILE A 392 30.68 -11.66 -5.09
CA ILE A 392 32.12 -11.49 -4.88
C ILE A 392 32.93 -11.94 -6.09
N LEU A 393 33.93 -11.12 -6.44
CA LEU A 393 34.82 -11.32 -7.59
C LEU A 393 36.27 -11.04 -7.17
N ASN A 394 37.22 -11.69 -7.85
CA ASN A 394 38.63 -11.31 -7.79
C ASN A 394 39.04 -10.61 -9.09
N THR A 395 39.34 -9.31 -8.98
CA THR A 395 39.82 -8.46 -10.08
C THR A 395 41.33 -8.17 -9.99
N ASN A 396 42.03 -8.79 -9.03
CA ASN A 396 43.44 -8.57 -8.70
C ASN A 396 43.77 -7.09 -8.45
N GLY A 397 42.86 -6.36 -7.79
CA GLY A 397 43.00 -4.93 -7.46
C GLY A 397 42.54 -3.97 -8.56
N ASN A 398 42.26 -4.46 -9.78
CA ASN A 398 41.83 -3.63 -10.90
C ASN A 398 40.30 -3.63 -11.05
N ARG A 399 39.60 -2.86 -10.20
CA ARG A 399 38.13 -2.86 -10.10
C ARG A 399 37.40 -2.07 -11.19
N THR A 400 37.98 -1.87 -12.38
CA THR A 400 37.28 -1.17 -13.47
C THR A 400 36.04 -1.94 -13.94
N LYS A 401 35.06 -1.23 -14.50
CA LYS A 401 33.84 -1.81 -15.08
C LYS A 401 34.17 -2.94 -16.06
N GLU A 402 35.18 -2.73 -16.90
CA GLU A 402 35.60 -3.66 -17.94
C GLU A 402 36.14 -4.97 -17.35
N ASN A 403 36.91 -4.91 -16.26
CA ASN A 403 37.45 -6.09 -15.60
C ASN A 403 36.41 -6.81 -14.73
N ILE A 404 35.52 -6.07 -14.05
CA ILE A 404 34.38 -6.66 -13.34
C ILE A 404 33.48 -7.43 -14.32
N MET A 405 33.10 -6.81 -15.43
CA MET A 405 32.34 -7.47 -16.50
C MET A 405 33.10 -8.64 -17.12
N ALA A 406 34.43 -8.60 -17.21
CA ALA A 406 35.23 -9.74 -17.65
C ALA A 406 35.17 -10.92 -16.68
N GLN A 407 35.21 -10.70 -15.36
CA GLN A 407 35.05 -11.79 -14.38
C GLN A 407 33.63 -12.38 -14.40
N LEU A 408 32.60 -11.53 -14.54
CA LEU A 408 31.20 -11.96 -14.66
C LEU A 408 31.00 -12.82 -15.92
N ARG A 409 31.42 -12.35 -17.10
CA ARG A 409 31.37 -13.15 -18.36
C ARG A 409 32.19 -14.45 -18.27
N ALA A 410 33.30 -14.44 -17.53
CA ALA A 410 34.11 -15.63 -17.27
C ALA A 410 33.51 -16.57 -16.18
N ARG A 411 32.35 -16.23 -15.61
CA ARG A 411 31.63 -16.98 -14.57
C ARG A 411 32.44 -17.17 -13.28
N ARG A 412 33.36 -16.23 -13.00
CA ARG A 412 34.28 -16.25 -11.85
C ARG A 412 33.70 -15.48 -10.67
N ALA A 413 32.55 -15.92 -10.21
CA ALA A 413 31.82 -15.32 -9.09
C ALA A 413 31.50 -16.33 -7.99
N SER A 414 31.36 -15.81 -6.77
CA SER A 414 30.63 -16.44 -5.69
C SER A 414 29.82 -15.36 -4.97
N PHE A 415 29.30 -15.62 -3.76
CA PHE A 415 28.58 -14.63 -2.99
C PHE A 415 28.74 -14.85 -1.47
N LEU A 416 28.54 -13.77 -0.72
CA LEU A 416 28.27 -13.76 0.72
C LEU A 416 26.76 -13.60 0.92
N PHE A 417 26.21 -14.21 1.96
CA PHE A 417 24.79 -14.17 2.28
C PHE A 417 24.55 -14.08 3.79
N ASP A 418 23.76 -13.12 4.22
CA ASP A 418 23.22 -13.00 5.58
C ASP A 418 21.68 -12.87 5.50
N PRO A 419 20.91 -13.93 5.81
CA PRO A 419 19.44 -13.87 5.77
C PRO A 419 18.86 -12.94 6.85
N THR A 420 19.66 -12.45 7.80
CA THR A 420 19.23 -11.49 8.81
C THR A 420 19.47 -10.03 8.39
N GLY A 421 20.26 -9.80 7.34
CA GLY A 421 20.57 -8.48 6.79
C GLY A 421 21.43 -7.56 7.67
N THR A 422 21.96 -6.48 7.09
CA THR A 422 22.66 -5.43 7.85
C THR A 422 21.75 -4.75 8.87
N ARG A 423 22.33 -4.36 10.01
CA ARG A 423 21.60 -3.82 11.18
C ARG A 423 21.34 -2.31 11.11
N ASN A 424 22.12 -1.59 10.31
CA ASN A 424 21.97 -0.14 10.17
C ASN A 424 20.97 0.15 9.04
N LEU A 425 19.93 0.91 9.35
CA LEU A 425 18.83 1.25 8.45
C LEU A 425 18.52 2.75 8.57
N ALA A 426 18.21 3.41 7.45
CA ALA A 426 17.84 4.82 7.45
C ALA A 426 16.32 4.96 7.39
N TYR A 427 15.68 5.07 8.57
CA TYR A 427 14.23 5.29 8.64
C TYR A 427 13.86 6.74 8.28
N PRO A 428 12.86 6.97 7.42
CA PRO A 428 12.43 8.31 7.03
C PRO A 428 11.69 9.04 8.16
N SER A 429 11.74 10.37 8.13
CA SER A 429 10.93 11.22 9.02
C SER A 429 9.49 11.37 8.51
N GLU A 430 8.55 11.68 9.41
CA GLU A 430 7.16 11.94 9.03
C GLU A 430 7.01 13.27 8.24
N ASN A 431 6.25 13.23 7.15
CA ASN A 431 6.00 14.37 6.27
C ASN A 431 4.88 15.27 6.82
N THR A 432 5.20 16.49 7.22
CA THR A 432 4.18 17.43 7.76
C THR A 432 3.11 17.85 6.74
N ALA A 433 3.35 17.71 5.42
CA ALA A 433 2.35 17.93 4.40
C ALA A 433 1.27 16.83 4.39
N TYR A 434 1.60 15.60 4.78
CA TYR A 434 0.67 14.49 4.90
C TYR A 434 -0.53 14.84 5.80
N TYR A 435 -0.29 15.32 7.03
CA TYR A 435 -1.36 15.61 7.99
C TYR A 435 -2.35 16.70 7.52
N ARG A 436 -1.96 17.56 6.57
CA ARG A 436 -2.88 18.55 5.96
C ARG A 436 -3.86 17.90 4.99
N ALA A 437 -3.46 16.84 4.30
CA ALA A 437 -4.31 16.06 3.39
C ALA A 437 -4.96 14.84 4.07
N ALA A 438 -4.40 14.36 5.18
CA ALA A 438 -4.78 13.10 5.80
C ALA A 438 -6.28 12.99 6.17
N PRO A 439 -6.98 13.99 6.76
CA PRO A 439 -8.37 13.78 7.19
C PRO A 439 -9.35 13.35 6.08
N PRO A 440 -9.45 14.05 4.92
CA PRO A 440 -10.27 13.57 3.81
C PRO A 440 -9.70 12.33 3.11
N THR A 441 -8.37 12.18 3.02
CA THR A 441 -7.72 11.00 2.38
C THR A 441 -8.01 9.72 3.17
N LEU A 442 -7.76 9.73 4.49
CA LEU A 442 -8.00 8.60 5.39
C LEU A 442 -9.48 8.24 5.48
N LEU A 443 -10.39 9.23 5.44
CA LEU A 443 -11.83 8.97 5.40
C LEU A 443 -12.26 8.33 4.07
N GLY A 444 -11.64 8.72 2.95
CA GLY A 444 -11.83 8.06 1.66
C GLY A 444 -11.32 6.62 1.67
N GLN A 445 -10.09 6.41 2.15
CA GLN A 445 -9.46 5.11 2.33
C GLN A 445 -10.26 4.19 3.27
N TYR A 446 -10.82 4.72 4.35
CA TYR A 446 -11.74 4.00 5.23
C TYR A 446 -12.94 3.44 4.47
N PHE A 447 -13.56 4.24 3.58
CA PHE A 447 -14.66 3.75 2.74
C PHE A 447 -14.25 2.74 1.66
N GLN A 448 -12.97 2.65 1.29
CA GLN A 448 -12.49 1.61 0.38
C GLN A 448 -12.67 0.19 0.95
N MET A 449 -12.87 0.02 2.26
CA MET A 449 -13.20 -1.29 2.87
C MET A 449 -14.42 -1.98 2.26
N TYR A 450 -15.35 -1.22 1.64
CA TYR A 450 -16.57 -1.75 1.03
C TYR A 450 -16.33 -2.48 -0.29
N TRP A 451 -15.14 -2.37 -0.87
CA TRP A 451 -14.73 -3.16 -2.02
C TRP A 451 -13.34 -3.78 -1.81
N VAL A 452 -12.97 -4.65 -2.74
CA VAL A 452 -11.60 -5.07 -2.97
C VAL A 452 -11.36 -4.85 -4.45
N SER A 453 -10.40 -4.00 -4.78
CA SER A 453 -9.79 -3.99 -6.10
C SER A 453 -8.61 -4.95 -6.03
N LYS A 454 -8.67 -6.04 -6.80
CA LYS A 454 -7.50 -6.86 -7.08
C LYS A 454 -7.02 -6.44 -8.46
N THR A 455 -5.79 -5.96 -8.55
CA THR A 455 -5.18 -5.59 -9.83
C THR A 455 -4.25 -6.69 -10.32
N GLY A 456 -3.52 -7.34 -9.40
CA GLY A 456 -2.43 -8.26 -9.70
C GLY A 456 -1.09 -7.54 -9.80
N MET A 457 -0.08 -8.24 -10.29
CA MET A 457 1.27 -7.72 -10.51
C MET A 457 1.27 -6.69 -11.63
N TYR A 458 1.92 -5.54 -11.44
CA TYR A 458 2.06 -4.52 -12.49
C TYR A 458 2.99 -5.01 -13.60
N SER A 459 2.69 -4.72 -14.87
CA SER A 459 3.46 -5.27 -15.99
C SER A 459 4.77 -4.56 -16.29
N PHE A 460 4.96 -3.33 -15.77
CA PHE A 460 6.02 -2.37 -16.13
C PHE A 460 6.21 -2.08 -17.63
N SER A 461 5.39 -2.67 -18.51
CA SER A 461 5.43 -2.44 -19.94
C SER A 461 4.88 -1.04 -20.29
N PRO A 462 5.32 -0.42 -21.41
CA PRO A 462 4.77 0.86 -21.88
C PRO A 462 3.26 0.82 -22.18
N GLU A 463 2.70 -0.38 -22.38
CA GLU A 463 1.27 -0.66 -22.54
C GLU A 463 0.48 -0.49 -21.22
N GLY A 464 1.18 -0.61 -20.08
CA GLY A 464 0.62 -0.55 -18.73
C GLY A 464 -0.29 -1.71 -18.34
N GLY A 465 -0.91 -1.55 -17.17
CA GLY A 465 -1.82 -2.51 -16.57
C GLY A 465 -1.12 -3.67 -15.84
N TYR A 466 -1.85 -4.77 -15.65
CA TYR A 466 -1.46 -5.83 -14.71
C TYR A 466 -1.48 -7.22 -15.34
N CYS A 467 -0.63 -8.12 -14.85
CA CYS A 467 -0.41 -9.46 -15.40
C CYS A 467 -1.60 -10.41 -15.21
N GLN A 468 -2.44 -10.14 -14.23
CA GLN A 468 -3.70 -10.81 -13.98
C GLN A 468 -4.87 -9.93 -14.44
N GLU A 469 -6.04 -10.53 -14.66
CA GLU A 469 -7.27 -9.75 -14.89
C GLU A 469 -7.67 -9.03 -13.60
N SER A 470 -7.99 -7.74 -13.71
CA SER A 470 -8.34 -6.94 -12.53
C SER A 470 -9.79 -7.18 -12.11
N GLU A 471 -9.99 -7.58 -10.86
CA GLU A 471 -11.30 -7.85 -10.27
C GLU A 471 -11.73 -6.72 -9.33
N LEU A 472 -13.01 -6.31 -9.39
CA LEU A 472 -13.63 -5.44 -8.40
C LEU A 472 -14.76 -6.17 -7.69
N TRP A 473 -14.56 -6.48 -6.40
CA TRP A 473 -15.55 -7.20 -5.59
C TRP A 473 -16.11 -6.32 -4.47
N PHE A 474 -17.43 -6.15 -4.44
CA PHE A 474 -18.12 -5.39 -3.39
C PHE A 474 -18.48 -6.28 -2.19
N ARG A 475 -18.15 -5.81 -0.98
CA ARG A 475 -18.50 -6.44 0.30
C ARG A 475 -19.94 -6.11 0.69
N TRP A 476 -20.91 -6.60 -0.08
CA TRP A 476 -22.34 -6.34 0.13
C TRP A 476 -22.83 -6.53 1.58
N PRO A 477 -22.42 -7.57 2.34
CA PRO A 477 -22.81 -7.70 3.75
C PRO A 477 -22.32 -6.54 4.63
N LEU A 478 -21.10 -6.04 4.40
CA LEU A 478 -20.51 -4.93 5.14
C LEU A 478 -21.22 -3.60 4.83
N ILE A 479 -21.57 -3.39 3.55
CA ILE A 479 -22.38 -2.25 3.10
C ILE A 479 -23.77 -2.29 3.77
N GLY A 480 -24.41 -3.46 3.80
CA GLY A 480 -25.70 -3.66 4.46
C GLY A 480 -25.66 -3.35 5.95
N TRP A 481 -24.63 -3.83 6.67
CA TRP A 481 -24.43 -3.51 8.08
C TRP A 481 -24.14 -2.04 8.33
N PHE A 482 -23.34 -1.38 7.48
CA PHE A 482 -23.13 0.07 7.57
C PHE A 482 -24.44 0.85 7.45
N ILE A 483 -25.29 0.53 6.46
CA ILE A 483 -26.62 1.13 6.30
C ILE A 483 -27.49 0.87 7.53
N ALA A 484 -27.47 -0.35 8.09
CA ALA A 484 -28.20 -0.69 9.30
C ALA A 484 -27.75 0.13 10.53
N TRP A 485 -26.44 0.35 10.70
CA TRP A 485 -25.90 1.20 11.76
C TRP A 485 -26.22 2.68 11.57
N VAL A 486 -26.18 3.20 10.34
CA VAL A 486 -26.62 4.57 10.01
C VAL A 486 -28.11 4.75 10.33
N LEU A 487 -28.96 3.76 10.00
CA LEU A 487 -30.38 3.77 10.34
C LEU A 487 -30.61 3.70 11.86
N ALA A 488 -29.91 2.81 12.57
CA ALA A 488 -30.01 2.70 14.03
C ALA A 488 -29.61 4.01 14.72
N GLY A 489 -28.48 4.61 14.31
CA GLY A 489 -28.04 5.92 14.79
C GLY A 489 -29.06 7.03 14.50
N PHE A 490 -29.67 7.03 13.32
CA PHE A 490 -30.73 7.97 12.97
C PHE A 490 -31.99 7.81 13.85
N PHE A 491 -32.43 6.58 14.12
CA PHE A 491 -33.58 6.33 15.00
C PHE A 491 -33.28 6.70 16.46
N ILE A 492 -32.08 6.43 16.97
CA ILE A 492 -31.63 6.88 18.29
C ILE A 492 -31.62 8.41 18.37
N TYR A 493 -31.09 9.08 17.35
CA TYR A 493 -31.12 10.55 17.24
C TYR A 493 -32.56 11.10 17.23
N GLU A 494 -33.46 10.54 16.44
CA GLU A 494 -34.86 10.98 16.41
C GLU A 494 -35.58 10.74 17.75
N ALA A 495 -35.35 9.60 18.41
CA ALA A 495 -35.89 9.33 19.74
C ALA A 495 -35.39 10.34 20.78
N ALA A 496 -34.08 10.58 20.85
CA ALA A 496 -33.47 11.58 21.74
C ALA A 496 -34.01 13.00 21.43
N ARG A 497 -34.11 13.37 20.15
CA ARG A 497 -34.69 14.64 19.69
C ARG A 497 -36.16 14.78 20.11
N MET A 498 -36.95 13.71 20.05
CA MET A 498 -38.34 13.70 20.52
C MET A 498 -38.45 13.86 22.04
N VAL A 499 -37.57 13.25 22.82
CA VAL A 499 -37.51 13.46 24.29
C VAL A 499 -37.15 14.92 24.61
N ILE A 500 -36.08 15.46 24.01
CA ILE A 500 -35.62 16.84 24.27
C ILE A 500 -36.70 17.87 23.86
N VAL A 501 -37.25 17.75 22.65
CA VAL A 501 -38.26 18.70 22.14
C VAL A 501 -39.61 18.50 22.83
N GLY A 502 -40.01 17.26 23.13
CA GLY A 502 -41.29 16.94 23.77
C GLY A 502 -41.32 17.34 25.25
N CYS A 503 -40.30 16.96 26.02
CA CYS A 503 -40.22 17.19 27.46
C CYS A 503 -39.72 18.61 27.76
N LEU A 504 -38.49 18.95 27.37
CA LEU A 504 -37.87 20.22 27.78
C LEU A 504 -38.51 21.43 27.07
N TRP A 505 -38.57 21.40 25.74
CA TRP A 505 -39.13 22.51 24.96
C TRP A 505 -40.66 22.57 25.03
N GLY A 506 -41.33 21.42 24.99
CA GLY A 506 -42.78 21.30 25.05
C GLY A 506 -43.39 21.77 26.38
N ILE A 507 -42.73 21.54 27.52
CA ILE A 507 -43.15 22.08 28.82
C ILE A 507 -42.90 23.58 28.88
N CYS A 508 -41.72 24.07 28.48
CA CYS A 508 -41.40 25.49 28.44
C CYS A 508 -42.38 26.29 27.56
N MET A 509 -42.74 25.77 26.39
CA MET A 509 -43.70 26.39 25.47
C MET A 509 -45.14 26.34 25.99
N ARG A 510 -45.54 25.26 26.68
CA ARG A 510 -46.84 25.20 27.39
C ARG A 510 -46.90 26.24 28.51
N ARG A 511 -45.86 26.36 29.33
CA ARG A 511 -45.73 27.38 30.39
C ARG A 511 -45.79 28.81 29.82
N ARG A 512 -45.04 29.12 28.75
CA ARG A 512 -45.09 30.43 28.05
C ARG A 512 -46.48 30.72 27.47
N LYS A 513 -47.15 29.75 26.83
CA LYS A 513 -48.53 29.92 26.31
C LYS A 513 -49.55 30.14 27.43
N PHE A 514 -49.43 29.42 28.55
CA PHE A 514 -50.30 29.60 29.72
C PHE A 514 -50.16 31.02 30.30
N VAL A 515 -48.93 31.48 30.55
CA VAL A 515 -48.67 32.85 31.04
C VAL A 515 -49.22 33.91 30.07
N ARG A 516 -49.04 33.74 28.75
CA ARG A 516 -49.59 34.66 27.75
C ARG A 516 -51.12 34.68 27.75
N ARG A 517 -51.78 33.53 27.86
CA ARG A 517 -53.26 33.45 27.97
C ARG A 517 -53.78 34.08 29.27
N ARG A 518 -53.08 33.88 30.40
CA ARG A 518 -53.42 34.51 31.68
C ARG A 518 -53.36 36.04 31.59
N ARG A 519 -52.28 36.59 31.02
CA ARG A 519 -52.15 38.04 30.77
C ARG A 519 -53.29 38.57 29.90
N LEU A 520 -53.58 37.93 28.77
CA LEU A 520 -54.67 38.36 27.87
C LEU A 520 -56.04 38.35 28.55
N ARG A 521 -56.35 37.34 29.38
CA ARG A 521 -57.58 37.31 30.18
C ARG A 521 -57.62 38.45 31.21
N GLN A 522 -56.52 38.75 31.89
CA GLN A 522 -56.45 39.88 32.82
C GLN A 522 -56.69 41.22 32.11
N THR A 523 -56.12 41.42 30.91
CA THR A 523 -56.37 42.62 30.10
C THR A 523 -57.82 42.70 29.63
N GLN A 524 -58.46 41.59 29.25
CA GLN A 524 -59.89 41.58 28.90
C GLN A 524 -60.79 41.90 30.10
N VAL A 525 -60.52 41.34 31.29
CA VAL A 525 -61.28 41.64 32.51
C VAL A 525 -61.10 43.10 32.92
N GLN A 526 -59.90 43.67 32.80
CA GLN A 526 -59.67 45.10 33.04
C GLN A 526 -60.41 45.98 32.03
N ALA A 527 -60.42 45.62 30.74
CA ALA A 527 -61.18 46.34 29.72
C ALA A 527 -62.71 46.26 29.95
N GLN A 528 -63.22 45.11 30.40
CA GLN A 528 -64.64 44.96 30.77
C GLN A 528 -64.98 45.74 32.05
N ALA A 529 -64.10 45.78 33.05
CA ALA A 529 -64.28 46.59 34.26
C ALA A 529 -64.23 48.11 33.98
N GLN A 530 -63.50 48.55 32.94
CA GLN A 530 -63.49 49.95 32.49
C GLN A 530 -64.68 50.30 31.59
N ALA A 531 -65.29 49.32 30.90
CA ALA A 531 -66.51 49.52 30.11
C ALA A 531 -67.80 49.38 30.95
N GLY A 532 -67.76 48.59 32.03
CA GLY A 532 -68.87 48.32 32.93
C GLY A 532 -69.07 49.37 34.02
N GLY A 533 -69.16 50.64 33.62
CA GLY A 533 -69.54 51.74 34.53
C GLY A 533 -71.06 51.91 34.63
N GLY A 534 -71.77 50.94 35.23
CA GLY A 534 -73.22 51.04 35.43
C GLY A 534 -73.93 49.74 35.82
N GLU A 535 -74.55 49.77 37.01
CA GLU A 535 -75.55 48.83 37.56
C GLU A 535 -75.15 47.39 37.89
N ALA A 536 -75.81 46.86 38.93
CA ALA A 536 -75.51 45.60 39.58
C ALA A 536 -76.40 44.45 39.05
N LEU A 537 -75.85 43.23 39.03
CA LEU A 537 -76.59 41.99 38.79
C LEU A 537 -76.24 40.95 39.88
N PRO A 538 -77.19 40.05 40.22
CA PRO A 538 -77.14 39.30 41.48
C PRO A 538 -76.20 38.09 41.47
N SER A 539 -76.00 37.54 42.66
CA SER A 539 -75.09 36.45 42.98
C SER A 539 -75.28 35.19 42.12
N ILE A 540 -74.19 34.73 41.49
CA ILE A 540 -74.06 33.37 40.97
C ILE A 540 -73.14 32.60 41.92
N GLN A 541 -73.66 31.52 42.50
CA GLN A 541 -72.90 30.58 43.35
C GLN A 541 -71.82 29.86 42.52
N PRO A 542 -70.65 29.55 43.10
CA PRO A 542 -69.60 28.83 42.38
C PRO A 542 -69.91 27.33 42.31
N GLU A 543 -70.40 26.85 41.17
CA GLU A 543 -70.41 25.41 40.89
C GLU A 543 -68.97 24.89 40.80
N SER A 544 -68.63 24.00 41.74
CA SER A 544 -67.35 23.32 41.79
C SER A 544 -67.36 22.13 40.83
N ASP A 545 -66.71 22.25 39.68
CA ASP A 545 -66.37 21.06 38.88
C ASP A 545 -64.92 21.11 38.36
N VAL A 546 -64.00 20.77 39.26
CA VAL A 546 -62.62 20.42 38.91
C VAL A 546 -62.53 18.91 38.73
N ARG A 547 -62.84 18.42 37.52
CA ARG A 547 -62.40 17.09 37.09
C ARG A 547 -61.11 17.20 36.28
N LEU A 548 -60.01 16.90 36.96
CA LEU A 548 -58.72 16.55 36.35
C LEU A 548 -58.80 15.11 35.82
N VAL A 549 -58.70 14.96 34.49
CA VAL A 549 -58.19 13.76 33.79
C VAL A 549 -57.36 14.26 32.60
#